data_AF-A0A3A5QZ84-F1
#
_entry.id   AF-A0A3A5QZ84-F1
#
_cell.length_a   1.000
_cell.length_b   1.000
_cell.length_c   1.000
_cell.angle_alpha   90.00
_cell.angle_beta   90.00
_cell.angle_gamma   90.00
#
_symmetry.space_group_name_H-M   'P 1'
#
loop_
_entity.id
_entity.type
_entity.pdbx_description
1 polymer ?
#
loop_
_entity_poly.entity_id
_entity_poly.type
_entity_poly.pdbx_seq_one_letter_code
_entity_poly.pdbx_strand_id
1 'polypeptide(L)'
;MKLKKLTVYCLALFCASSSLYAQSGEEVQKKRSGNPIFPGWYADPEGVVLDGKFWIYPTYSAPYGEQTFMDAYSSPDLVHWTKHPRVLSKENIPWLRRALWAPAVIEANDRYYLFFGGNDIQNNSEIGGIGVAVADNPAGPFKDVLGKPLIDKIVNGAQPIDQFVFRDDDGTYYMYYGGWGHCNIVKLSPDLLGVVPFDDGTVYKEVTPQDYVEGPFMLKRNGKYYFMWSEGGWGSPDYRVAYAIADSPFGPFRREGIILQQDADVATGAGHHSVVRGKGKDEWYIIYHRRPLGETAANSRATCIDRMYFDKKGKIKPVRMTFEGVKATQTPLD
;
A
#
# COMPACT_ATOMS: atom_id res chain seq x y z
N MET A 1 21.15 -80.25 55.02
CA MET A 1 21.07 -80.91 53.70
C MET A 1 20.25 -80.03 52.77
N LYS A 2 20.81 -79.69 51.59
CA LYS A 2 20.26 -78.90 50.47
C LYS A 2 20.19 -77.36 50.62
N LEU A 3 21.24 -76.74 50.08
CA LEU A 3 21.38 -75.34 49.66
C LEU A 3 20.22 -74.91 48.74
N LYS A 4 19.62 -73.73 49.00
CA LYS A 4 18.86 -72.96 47.99
C LYS A 4 19.69 -71.74 47.61
N LYS A 5 20.05 -71.65 46.33
CA LYS A 5 20.72 -70.49 45.72
C LYS A 5 19.71 -69.34 45.61
N LEU A 6 20.06 -68.16 46.11
CA LEU A 6 19.33 -66.91 45.88
C LEU A 6 20.18 -66.05 44.95
N THR A 7 19.71 -65.86 43.72
CA THR A 7 20.33 -65.03 42.69
C THR A 7 19.88 -63.58 42.91
N VAL A 8 20.82 -62.67 43.16
CA VAL A 8 20.58 -61.23 43.26
C VAL A 8 20.73 -60.63 41.87
N TYR A 9 19.67 -59.98 41.36
CA TYR A 9 19.74 -59.15 40.15
C TYR A 9 20.13 -57.71 40.53
N CYS A 10 21.33 -57.29 40.14
CA CYS A 10 21.73 -55.87 40.12
C CYS A 10 21.13 -55.21 38.88
N LEU A 11 20.16 -54.30 39.06
CA LEU A 11 19.69 -53.40 38.02
C LEU A 11 20.71 -52.27 37.84
N ALA A 12 21.39 -52.23 36.70
CA ALA A 12 22.24 -51.11 36.30
C ALA A 12 21.36 -50.01 35.67
N LEU A 13 21.29 -48.85 36.30
CA LEU A 13 20.70 -47.62 35.75
C LEU A 13 21.68 -47.00 34.74
N PHE A 14 21.40 -47.13 33.45
CA PHE A 14 22.07 -46.39 32.38
C PHE A 14 21.41 -45.00 32.27
N CYS A 15 22.06 -43.97 32.81
CA CYS A 15 21.73 -42.58 32.49
C CYS A 15 22.32 -42.25 31.12
N ALA A 16 21.48 -42.25 30.08
CA ALA A 16 21.84 -41.72 28.77
C ALA A 16 21.70 -40.19 28.81
N SER A 17 22.82 -39.49 28.90
CA SER A 17 22.89 -38.04 28.68
C SER A 17 22.80 -37.76 27.18
N SER A 18 21.60 -37.39 26.71
CA SER A 18 21.40 -36.84 25.37
C SER A 18 21.86 -35.38 25.34
N SER A 19 23.07 -35.16 24.86
CA SER A 19 23.55 -33.84 24.47
C SER A 19 22.77 -33.37 23.23
N LEU A 20 21.73 -32.58 23.45
CA LEU A 20 21.04 -31.82 22.40
C LEU A 20 22.02 -30.76 21.87
N TYR A 21 22.65 -31.04 20.73
CA TYR A 21 23.27 -30.01 19.92
C TYR A 21 22.14 -29.13 19.34
N ALA A 22 21.88 -28.00 19.98
CA ALA A 22 21.11 -26.93 19.38
C ALA A 22 21.96 -26.36 18.23
N GLN A 23 21.61 -26.69 16.99
CA GLN A 23 22.03 -25.93 15.83
C GLN A 23 21.34 -24.57 15.90
N SER A 24 21.97 -23.59 16.53
CA SER A 24 21.66 -22.19 16.28
C SER A 24 22.09 -21.89 14.85
N GLY A 25 21.18 -22.04 13.89
CA GLY A 25 21.37 -21.46 12.58
C GLY A 25 21.55 -19.96 12.77
N GLU A 26 22.73 -19.44 12.43
CA GLU A 26 22.89 -18.00 12.23
C GLU A 26 21.90 -17.60 11.12
N GLU A 27 20.79 -17.00 11.52
CA GLU A 27 19.88 -16.35 10.60
C GLU A 27 20.70 -15.23 9.94
N VAL A 28 21.07 -15.42 8.66
CA VAL A 28 21.84 -14.43 7.91
C VAL A 28 21.03 -13.14 7.90
N GLN A 29 21.42 -12.18 8.74
CA GLN A 29 20.67 -10.95 8.92
C GLN A 29 20.56 -10.23 7.57
N LYS A 30 19.33 -10.16 7.05
CA LYS A 30 19.05 -9.60 5.72
C LYS A 30 19.47 -8.12 5.74
N LYS A 31 20.49 -7.76 4.97
CA LYS A 31 21.06 -6.39 4.97
C LYS A 31 20.22 -5.39 4.17
N ARG A 32 19.34 -5.86 3.28
CA ARG A 32 18.48 -5.05 2.42
C ARG A 32 17.14 -5.73 2.19
N SER A 33 16.12 -4.97 1.84
CA SER A 33 14.76 -5.48 1.62
C SER A 33 14.69 -6.51 0.49
N GLY A 34 15.59 -6.42 -0.51
CA GLY A 34 15.39 -7.10 -1.79
C GLY A 34 14.15 -6.56 -2.51
N ASN A 35 14.01 -6.92 -3.77
CA ASN A 35 12.80 -6.69 -4.56
C ASN A 35 12.48 -7.95 -5.37
N PRO A 36 11.25 -8.48 -5.30
CA PRO A 36 10.11 -8.01 -4.49
C PRO A 36 10.33 -8.07 -2.97
N ILE A 37 9.67 -7.20 -2.21
CA ILE A 37 9.91 -7.07 -0.75
C ILE A 37 9.27 -8.18 0.10
N PHE A 38 8.24 -8.84 -0.44
CA PHE A 38 7.61 -10.03 0.13
C PHE A 38 7.09 -10.94 -1.00
N PRO A 39 6.94 -12.25 -0.76
CA PRO A 39 6.48 -13.19 -1.78
C PRO A 39 4.98 -13.02 -2.08
N GLY A 40 4.60 -13.35 -3.32
CA GLY A 40 3.21 -13.32 -3.79
C GLY A 40 2.94 -12.19 -4.78
N TRP A 41 1.75 -12.25 -5.38
CA TRP A 41 1.29 -11.25 -6.35
C TRP A 41 0.46 -10.19 -5.65
N TYR A 42 1.02 -9.00 -5.57
CA TYR A 42 0.47 -7.85 -4.87
C TYR A 42 0.71 -6.60 -5.67
N ALA A 43 -0.33 -5.79 -5.76
CA ALA A 43 -0.34 -4.56 -6.53
C ALA A 43 -0.84 -3.40 -5.67
N ASP A 44 -0.81 -2.22 -6.27
CA ASP A 44 -1.40 -1.00 -5.74
C ASP A 44 -1.06 -0.75 -4.25
N PRO A 45 0.24 -0.71 -3.90
CA PRO A 45 0.65 -0.71 -2.51
C PRO A 45 0.44 0.65 -1.84
N GLU A 46 -0.34 0.68 -0.77
CA GLU A 46 -0.43 1.82 0.14
C GLU A 46 0.57 1.65 1.30
N GLY A 47 1.59 2.49 1.31
CA GLY A 47 2.63 2.56 2.32
C GLY A 47 2.36 3.68 3.31
N VAL A 48 2.29 3.35 4.60
CA VAL A 48 2.00 4.30 5.67
C VAL A 48 2.79 3.96 6.93
N VAL A 49 3.00 4.94 7.82
CA VAL A 49 3.55 4.69 9.16
C VAL A 49 2.40 4.74 10.17
N LEU A 50 2.21 3.66 10.91
CA LEU A 50 1.16 3.50 11.93
C LEU A 50 1.77 2.78 13.14
N ASP A 51 1.44 3.24 14.35
CA ASP A 51 1.97 2.67 15.60
C ASP A 51 3.51 2.50 15.61
N GLY A 52 4.23 3.49 15.06
CA GLY A 52 5.71 3.46 14.98
C GLY A 52 6.28 2.34 14.11
N LYS A 53 5.49 1.78 13.18
CA LYS A 53 5.94 0.79 12.19
C LYS A 53 5.57 1.22 10.78
N PHE A 54 6.34 0.75 9.81
CA PHE A 54 5.93 0.82 8.41
C PHE A 54 4.86 -0.23 8.15
N TRP A 55 3.82 0.14 7.42
CA TRP A 55 2.76 -0.74 6.94
C TRP A 55 2.62 -0.62 5.44
N ILE A 56 2.34 -1.74 4.77
CA ILE A 56 1.96 -1.80 3.37
C ILE A 56 0.65 -2.58 3.27
N TYR A 57 -0.36 -1.95 2.69
CA TYR A 57 -1.63 -2.56 2.31
C TYR A 57 -1.68 -2.64 0.78
N PRO A 58 -1.52 -3.82 0.17
CA PRO A 58 -1.66 -3.96 -1.26
C PRO A 58 -2.98 -4.62 -1.68
N THR A 59 -3.41 -4.35 -2.91
CA THR A 59 -4.38 -5.20 -3.62
C THR A 59 -3.80 -6.61 -3.78
N TYR A 60 -4.59 -7.65 -3.49
CA TYR A 60 -4.25 -9.01 -3.90
C TYR A 60 -4.35 -9.13 -5.43
N SER A 61 -3.21 -9.30 -6.10
CA SER A 61 -3.15 -9.28 -7.57
C SER A 61 -3.43 -10.68 -8.13
N ALA A 62 -4.68 -10.89 -8.53
CA ALA A 62 -5.20 -12.15 -9.04
C ALA A 62 -6.11 -11.92 -10.25
N PRO A 63 -6.67 -12.95 -10.90
CA PRO A 63 -7.78 -12.74 -11.84
C PRO A 63 -8.89 -11.90 -11.20
N TYR A 64 -9.52 -11.03 -11.99
CA TYR A 64 -10.45 -9.99 -11.54
C TYR A 64 -11.50 -10.43 -10.50
N GLY A 65 -12.12 -11.61 -10.67
CA GLY A 65 -13.14 -12.14 -9.76
C GLY A 65 -12.60 -12.68 -8.42
N GLU A 66 -11.29 -12.87 -8.30
CA GLU A 66 -10.63 -13.43 -7.11
C GLU A 66 -10.07 -12.34 -6.18
N GLN A 67 -9.94 -11.10 -6.69
CA GLN A 67 -9.49 -9.93 -5.93
C GLN A 67 -10.56 -9.49 -4.93
N THR A 68 -10.66 -10.23 -3.82
CA THR A 68 -11.78 -10.16 -2.85
C THR A 68 -11.34 -10.05 -1.39
N PHE A 69 -10.04 -9.93 -1.16
CA PHE A 69 -9.44 -9.66 0.14
C PHE A 69 -8.17 -8.83 -0.03
N MET A 70 -7.75 -8.19 1.06
CA MET A 70 -6.46 -7.52 1.20
C MET A 70 -5.71 -8.14 2.37
N ASP A 71 -4.42 -8.39 2.16
CA ASP A 71 -3.49 -8.64 3.25
C ASP A 71 -2.84 -7.30 3.65
N ALA A 72 -2.14 -7.26 4.77
CA ALA A 72 -1.23 -6.17 5.10
C ALA A 72 0.14 -6.72 5.48
N TYR A 73 1.15 -5.87 5.43
CA TYR A 73 2.52 -6.21 5.79
C TYR A 73 3.06 -5.12 6.70
N SER A 74 3.60 -5.48 7.87
CA SER A 74 4.25 -4.50 8.74
C SER A 74 5.74 -4.76 8.89
N SER A 75 6.52 -3.70 9.05
CA SER A 75 7.96 -3.77 9.20
C SER A 75 8.46 -2.75 10.20
N PRO A 76 9.36 -3.13 11.12
CA PRO A 76 10.04 -2.15 11.95
C PRO A 76 11.12 -1.39 11.16
N ASP A 77 11.54 -1.89 9.99
CA ASP A 77 12.76 -1.42 9.34
C ASP A 77 12.79 -1.35 7.80
N LEU A 78 11.65 -1.55 7.12
CA LEU A 78 11.50 -1.73 5.66
C LEU A 78 12.18 -2.99 5.07
N VAL A 79 12.85 -3.81 5.87
CA VAL A 79 13.59 -4.99 5.40
C VAL A 79 12.94 -6.29 5.82
N HIS A 80 12.51 -6.35 7.08
CA HIS A 80 11.88 -7.52 7.68
C HIS A 80 10.37 -7.28 7.76
N TRP A 81 9.60 -8.07 7.02
CA TRP A 81 8.16 -7.89 6.87
C TRP A 81 7.39 -9.02 7.57
N THR A 82 6.39 -8.64 8.37
CA THR A 82 5.41 -9.55 8.96
C THR A 82 4.11 -9.45 8.18
N LYS A 83 3.62 -10.58 7.67
CA LYS A 83 2.33 -10.64 6.96
C LYS A 83 1.17 -10.69 7.95
N HIS A 84 0.13 -9.91 7.68
CA HIS A 84 -1.17 -9.90 8.34
C HIS A 84 -2.22 -10.31 7.31
N PRO A 85 -2.67 -11.57 7.30
CA PRO A 85 -3.55 -12.05 6.26
C PRO A 85 -4.98 -11.52 6.43
N ARG A 86 -5.65 -11.22 5.32
CA ARG A 86 -7.09 -10.92 5.26
C ARG A 86 -7.53 -9.83 6.23
N VAL A 87 -6.77 -8.73 6.30
CA VAL A 87 -7.12 -7.56 7.11
C VAL A 87 -8.46 -6.95 6.69
N LEU A 88 -8.82 -7.09 5.42
CA LEU A 88 -10.15 -6.80 4.89
C LEU A 88 -10.54 -7.90 3.90
N SER A 89 -11.77 -8.40 3.96
CA SER A 89 -12.29 -9.37 2.99
C SER A 89 -13.73 -9.01 2.60
N LYS A 90 -14.21 -9.52 1.46
CA LYS A 90 -15.58 -9.28 0.98
C LYS A 90 -16.66 -9.63 2.01
N GLU A 91 -16.41 -10.59 2.89
CA GLU A 91 -17.34 -10.99 3.95
C GLU A 91 -17.58 -9.84 4.97
N ASN A 92 -16.69 -8.85 5.01
CA ASN A 92 -16.80 -7.67 5.87
C ASN A 92 -17.43 -6.46 5.14
N ILE A 93 -17.84 -6.60 3.88
CA ILE A 93 -18.37 -5.52 3.04
C ILE A 93 -19.65 -6.01 2.34
N PRO A 94 -20.86 -5.74 2.88
CA PRO A 94 -22.11 -6.36 2.41
C PRO A 94 -22.41 -6.20 0.91
N TRP A 95 -22.02 -5.06 0.34
CA TRP A 95 -22.27 -4.69 -1.04
C TRP A 95 -21.17 -5.15 -2.02
N LEU A 96 -20.03 -5.63 -1.52
CA LEU A 96 -18.92 -6.05 -2.38
C LEU A 96 -19.19 -7.43 -3.00
N ARG A 97 -18.77 -7.58 -4.25
CA ARG A 97 -18.86 -8.81 -5.05
C ARG A 97 -17.51 -9.19 -5.66
N ARG A 98 -16.72 -8.22 -6.12
CA ARG A 98 -15.43 -8.39 -6.82
C ARG A 98 -14.62 -7.09 -6.75
N ALA A 99 -13.39 -7.11 -7.28
CA ALA A 99 -12.59 -5.91 -7.49
C ALA A 99 -12.37 -5.08 -6.21
N LEU A 100 -11.85 -5.72 -5.15
CA LEU A 100 -11.38 -5.02 -3.95
C LEU A 100 -9.99 -4.44 -4.20
N TRP A 101 -9.92 -3.14 -4.50
CA TRP A 101 -8.75 -2.51 -5.10
C TRP A 101 -8.18 -1.34 -4.30
N ALA A 102 -6.89 -1.09 -4.54
CA ALA A 102 -6.15 0.13 -4.26
C ALA A 102 -6.54 0.77 -2.93
N PRO A 103 -5.98 0.31 -1.80
CA PRO A 103 -6.32 0.85 -0.51
C PRO A 103 -5.74 2.26 -0.30
N ALA A 104 -6.34 3.02 0.62
CA ALA A 104 -5.68 4.14 1.30
C ALA A 104 -5.96 4.03 2.80
N VAL A 105 -4.94 4.22 3.64
CA VAL A 105 -5.04 3.95 5.08
C VAL A 105 -4.57 5.14 5.90
N ILE A 106 -5.37 5.52 6.90
CA ILE A 106 -5.03 6.60 7.82
C ILE A 106 -5.47 6.27 9.24
N GLU A 107 -4.67 6.70 10.21
CA GLU A 107 -5.04 6.75 11.63
C GLU A 107 -5.71 8.09 11.94
N ALA A 108 -6.90 8.04 12.52
CA ALA A 108 -7.63 9.19 12.99
C ALA A 108 -8.61 8.76 14.09
N ASN A 109 -9.03 9.67 14.97
CA ASN A 109 -10.10 9.39 15.94
C ASN A 109 -9.87 8.09 16.75
N ASP A 110 -8.62 7.84 17.15
CA ASP A 110 -8.14 6.64 17.86
C ASP A 110 -8.46 5.31 17.15
N ARG A 111 -8.57 5.35 15.82
CA ARG A 111 -8.96 4.22 14.96
C ARG A 111 -8.23 4.25 13.61
N TYR A 112 -8.35 3.15 12.90
CA TYR A 112 -7.76 2.96 11.58
C TYR A 112 -8.85 2.91 10.53
N TYR A 113 -8.70 3.74 9.50
CA TYR A 113 -9.63 3.83 8.38
C TYR A 113 -8.93 3.32 7.13
N LEU A 114 -9.51 2.31 6.49
CA LEU A 114 -9.07 1.75 5.22
C LEU A 114 -10.13 2.05 4.17
N PHE A 115 -9.80 2.92 3.24
CA PHE A 115 -10.59 3.21 2.06
C PHE A 115 -10.20 2.26 0.93
N PHE A 116 -11.17 1.87 0.10
CA PHE A 116 -10.94 0.89 -0.97
C PHE A 116 -11.89 1.13 -2.15
N GLY A 117 -11.45 0.76 -3.36
CA GLY A 117 -12.34 0.62 -4.51
C GLY A 117 -13.06 -0.74 -4.48
N GLY A 118 -14.32 -0.77 -4.90
CA GLY A 118 -15.14 -1.99 -4.93
C GLY A 118 -16.05 -2.10 -6.13
N ASN A 119 -16.18 -3.32 -6.67
CA ASN A 119 -17.06 -3.74 -7.78
C ASN A 119 -16.79 -3.13 -9.17
N ASP A 120 -15.96 -2.08 -9.28
CA ASP A 120 -15.52 -1.49 -10.56
C ASP A 120 -16.72 -1.09 -11.44
N ILE A 121 -17.47 -0.10 -10.97
CA ILE A 121 -18.69 0.35 -11.65
C ILE A 121 -18.37 0.90 -13.04
N GLN A 122 -19.14 0.48 -14.03
CA GLN A 122 -19.03 0.96 -15.41
C GLN A 122 -20.03 2.08 -15.72
N ASN A 123 -21.01 2.31 -14.84
CA ASN A 123 -22.01 3.38 -14.93
C ASN A 123 -22.68 3.61 -13.56
N ASN A 124 -23.42 4.71 -13.43
CA ASN A 124 -24.05 5.14 -12.17
C ASN A 124 -25.24 4.29 -11.68
N SER A 125 -25.66 3.26 -12.44
CA SER A 125 -26.71 2.32 -12.05
C SER A 125 -26.19 1.06 -11.36
N GLU A 126 -24.87 0.84 -11.36
CA GLU A 126 -24.23 -0.30 -10.71
C GLU A 126 -23.93 0.00 -9.23
N ILE A 127 -23.92 -1.05 -8.40
CA ILE A 127 -23.55 -0.93 -6.99
C ILE A 127 -22.03 -1.09 -6.88
N GLY A 128 -21.35 -0.03 -6.47
CA GLY A 128 -19.91 -0.04 -6.23
C GLY A 128 -19.33 1.36 -6.12
N GLY A 129 -18.01 1.46 -6.12
CA GLY A 129 -17.26 2.69 -5.94
C GLY A 129 -16.35 2.63 -4.72
N ILE A 130 -16.12 3.78 -4.08
CA ILE A 130 -15.18 3.89 -2.96
C ILE A 130 -15.90 3.59 -1.66
N GLY A 131 -15.40 2.62 -0.90
CA GLY A 131 -15.85 2.30 0.46
C GLY A 131 -14.89 2.80 1.54
N VAL A 132 -15.34 2.72 2.80
CA VAL A 132 -14.51 2.95 3.99
C VAL A 132 -14.82 1.86 5.02
N ALA A 133 -13.75 1.23 5.52
CA ALA A 133 -13.81 0.24 6.56
C ALA A 133 -12.96 0.68 7.76
N VAL A 134 -13.36 0.27 8.97
CA VAL A 134 -12.74 0.72 10.23
C VAL A 134 -12.24 -0.47 11.05
N ALA A 135 -11.11 -0.29 11.72
CA ALA A 135 -10.56 -1.23 12.69
C ALA A 135 -10.01 -0.50 13.93
N ASP A 136 -9.91 -1.23 15.05
CA ASP A 136 -9.31 -0.71 16.29
C ASP A 136 -7.77 -0.89 16.32
N ASN A 137 -7.19 -1.57 15.33
CA ASN A 137 -5.75 -1.77 15.19
C ASN A 137 -5.36 -1.90 13.69
N PRO A 138 -4.11 -1.62 13.31
CA PRO A 138 -3.70 -1.57 11.89
C PRO A 138 -3.69 -2.96 11.21
N ALA A 139 -3.68 -4.06 11.97
CA ALA A 139 -3.79 -5.41 11.42
C ALA A 139 -5.25 -5.86 11.20
N GLY A 140 -6.24 -5.00 11.48
CA GLY A 140 -7.64 -5.31 11.29
C GLY A 140 -8.21 -6.28 12.35
N PRO A 141 -9.29 -7.02 12.04
CA PRO A 141 -10.02 -6.97 10.78
C PRO A 141 -10.77 -5.64 10.61
N PHE A 142 -10.62 -5.03 9.45
CA PHE A 142 -11.40 -3.87 9.02
C PHE A 142 -12.81 -4.31 8.63
N LYS A 143 -13.80 -3.48 8.97
CA LYS A 143 -15.22 -3.73 8.64
C LYS A 143 -15.85 -2.51 8.00
N ASP A 144 -16.61 -2.73 6.93
CA ASP A 144 -17.43 -1.66 6.34
C ASP A 144 -18.34 -1.07 7.42
N VAL A 145 -18.26 0.25 7.58
CA VAL A 145 -18.99 1.00 8.60
C VAL A 145 -20.23 1.68 8.03
N LEU A 146 -20.33 1.80 6.70
CA LEU A 146 -21.43 2.48 6.02
C LEU A 146 -22.49 1.51 5.49
N GLY A 147 -22.10 0.28 5.16
CA GLY A 147 -22.97 -0.70 4.52
C GLY A 147 -23.31 -0.36 3.05
N LYS A 148 -22.66 0.68 2.50
CA LYS A 148 -22.77 1.18 1.13
C LYS A 148 -21.47 1.91 0.75
N PRO A 149 -21.19 2.15 -0.55
CA PRO A 149 -20.05 2.99 -0.93
C PRO A 149 -20.21 4.42 -0.38
N LEU A 150 -19.08 5.01 0.02
CA LEU A 150 -18.94 6.42 0.38
C LEU A 150 -19.12 7.32 -0.85
N ILE A 151 -18.54 6.93 -1.99
CA ILE A 151 -18.70 7.59 -3.29
C ILE A 151 -19.11 6.51 -4.30
N ASP A 152 -20.34 6.60 -4.81
CA ASP A 152 -20.97 5.60 -5.69
C ASP A 152 -21.34 6.16 -7.08
N LYS A 153 -20.83 7.34 -7.42
CA LYS A 153 -21.10 8.02 -8.68
C LYS A 153 -19.83 8.43 -9.40
N ILE A 154 -19.88 8.34 -10.72
CA ILE A 154 -18.94 8.94 -11.64
C ILE A 154 -19.25 10.44 -11.72
N VAL A 155 -18.33 11.26 -11.23
CA VAL A 155 -18.45 12.73 -11.18
C VAL A 155 -17.30 13.33 -11.98
N ASN A 156 -17.56 14.33 -12.83
CA ASN A 156 -16.56 14.92 -13.74
C ASN A 156 -15.82 13.88 -14.62
N GLY A 157 -16.47 12.76 -14.95
CA GLY A 157 -15.85 11.67 -15.70
C GLY A 157 -14.95 10.74 -14.88
N ALA A 158 -14.65 11.06 -13.61
CA ALA A 158 -13.80 10.25 -12.75
C ALA A 158 -14.53 9.01 -12.25
N GLN A 159 -14.02 7.83 -12.63
CA GLN A 159 -14.46 6.56 -12.04
C GLN A 159 -14.11 6.53 -10.55
N PRO A 160 -15.03 6.15 -9.63
CA PRO A 160 -14.75 6.13 -8.19
C PRO A 160 -13.88 4.93 -7.80
N ILE A 161 -12.58 5.04 -8.10
CA ILE A 161 -11.51 4.09 -7.76
C ILE A 161 -10.25 4.84 -7.32
N ASP A 162 -9.25 4.09 -6.88
CA ASP A 162 -7.89 4.56 -6.59
C ASP A 162 -7.88 5.79 -5.68
N GLN A 163 -8.64 5.73 -4.59
CA GLN A 163 -8.65 6.84 -3.64
C GLN A 163 -7.35 6.92 -2.84
N PHE A 164 -6.88 8.15 -2.61
CA PHE A 164 -5.80 8.47 -1.68
C PHE A 164 -6.25 9.55 -0.71
N VAL A 165 -6.02 9.33 0.59
CA VAL A 165 -6.44 10.25 1.66
C VAL A 165 -5.23 11.02 2.19
N PHE A 166 -5.31 12.33 2.08
CA PHE A 166 -4.27 13.28 2.46
C PHE A 166 -4.79 14.17 3.59
N ARG A 167 -4.08 14.19 4.71
CA ARG A 167 -4.32 15.15 5.79
C ARG A 167 -3.37 16.32 5.62
N ASP A 168 -3.93 17.52 5.43
CA ASP A 168 -3.14 18.74 5.26
C ASP A 168 -2.73 19.34 6.64
N ASP A 169 -1.84 20.33 6.62
CA ASP A 169 -1.28 20.96 7.83
C ASP A 169 -2.34 21.66 8.69
N ASP A 170 -3.47 22.07 8.10
CA ASP A 170 -4.61 22.66 8.81
C ASP A 170 -5.50 21.62 9.51
N GLY A 171 -5.19 20.32 9.33
CA GLY A 171 -5.94 19.20 9.87
C GLY A 171 -7.11 18.75 8.98
N THR A 172 -7.35 19.39 7.84
CA THR A 172 -8.37 18.98 6.88
C THR A 172 -7.96 17.68 6.19
N TYR A 173 -8.91 16.75 6.06
CA TYR A 173 -8.75 15.54 5.27
C TYR A 173 -9.32 15.75 3.87
N TYR A 174 -8.47 15.54 2.86
CA TYR A 174 -8.85 15.49 1.47
C TYR A 174 -8.75 14.06 0.95
N MET A 175 -9.63 13.71 0.02
CA MET A 175 -9.49 12.49 -0.77
C MET A 175 -9.34 12.87 -2.23
N TYR A 176 -8.27 12.39 -2.85
CA TYR A 176 -8.08 12.38 -4.30
C TYR A 176 -8.54 11.02 -4.81
N TYR A 177 -9.28 10.99 -5.90
CA TYR A 177 -9.69 9.72 -6.51
C TYR A 177 -9.97 9.90 -7.99
N GLY A 178 -9.95 8.82 -8.74
CA GLY A 178 -10.40 8.84 -10.13
C GLY A 178 -9.64 7.89 -11.04
N GLY A 179 -10.38 7.16 -11.85
CA GLY A 179 -9.88 6.44 -13.02
C GLY A 179 -10.33 7.07 -14.34
N TRP A 180 -10.00 6.41 -15.45
CA TRP A 180 -10.38 6.81 -16.82
C TRP A 180 -9.89 8.19 -17.25
N GLY A 181 -8.75 8.61 -16.72
CA GLY A 181 -8.13 9.86 -17.12
C GLY A 181 -8.76 11.11 -16.50
N HIS A 182 -9.56 10.95 -15.45
CA HIS A 182 -10.12 12.06 -14.67
C HIS A 182 -9.83 11.87 -13.18
N CYS A 183 -9.49 12.96 -12.50
CA CYS A 183 -9.24 12.97 -11.05
C CYS A 183 -10.08 14.05 -10.38
N ASN A 184 -10.76 13.68 -9.30
CA ASN A 184 -11.42 14.60 -8.39
C ASN A 184 -10.65 14.73 -7.08
N ILE A 185 -10.86 15.85 -6.40
CA ILE A 185 -10.61 16.03 -4.98
C ILE A 185 -11.92 16.33 -4.25
N VAL A 186 -12.09 15.75 -3.06
CA VAL A 186 -13.19 16.01 -2.13
C VAL A 186 -12.65 16.31 -0.73
N LYS A 187 -13.44 17.04 0.07
CA LYS A 187 -13.19 17.22 1.51
C LYS A 187 -13.96 16.16 2.29
N LEU A 188 -13.26 15.41 3.14
CA LEU A 188 -13.90 14.44 4.03
C LEU A 188 -14.46 15.13 5.29
N SER A 189 -15.53 14.59 5.85
CA SER A 189 -16.01 14.97 7.18
C SER A 189 -14.95 14.62 8.25
N PRO A 190 -14.95 15.30 9.42
CA PRO A 190 -13.98 15.03 10.49
C PRO A 190 -13.97 13.58 11.01
N ASP A 191 -15.09 12.87 10.90
CA ASP A 191 -15.20 11.45 11.26
C ASP A 191 -14.73 10.50 10.16
N LEU A 192 -14.38 11.04 8.98
CA LEU A 192 -13.94 10.34 7.76
C LEU A 192 -15.01 9.46 7.09
N LEU A 193 -16.28 9.62 7.48
CA LEU A 193 -17.40 8.76 7.03
C LEU A 193 -18.30 9.42 6.00
N GLY A 194 -17.97 10.63 5.55
CA GLY A 194 -18.76 11.41 4.62
C GLY A 194 -17.91 12.36 3.79
N VAL A 195 -18.50 12.86 2.70
CA VAL A 195 -17.96 13.96 1.90
C VAL A 195 -18.75 15.22 2.23
N VAL A 196 -18.05 16.33 2.50
CA VAL A 196 -18.65 17.63 2.85
C VAL A 196 -18.29 18.70 1.83
N PRO A 197 -19.13 19.75 1.67
CA PRO A 197 -18.80 20.85 0.77
C PRO A 197 -17.51 21.57 1.16
N PHE A 198 -16.81 22.07 0.15
CA PHE A 198 -15.78 23.11 0.28
C PHE A 198 -16.44 24.45 0.65
N ASP A 199 -15.61 25.43 1.02
CA ASP A 199 -16.08 26.74 1.47
C ASP A 199 -16.86 27.53 0.38
N ASP A 200 -16.62 27.21 -0.89
CA ASP A 200 -17.37 27.76 -2.03
C ASP A 200 -18.68 27.01 -2.34
N GLY A 201 -19.04 26.01 -1.52
CA GLY A 201 -20.25 25.21 -1.65
C GLY A 201 -20.14 24.05 -2.65
N THR A 202 -19.04 23.93 -3.40
CA THR A 202 -18.82 22.76 -4.27
C THR A 202 -18.52 21.52 -3.44
N VAL A 203 -18.86 20.33 -3.95
CA VAL A 203 -18.58 19.05 -3.26
C VAL A 203 -17.42 18.30 -3.90
N TYR A 204 -17.35 18.34 -5.23
CA TYR A 204 -16.30 17.70 -6.03
C TYR A 204 -15.60 18.78 -6.87
N LYS A 205 -14.27 18.75 -6.87
CA LYS A 205 -13.46 19.60 -7.74
C LYS A 205 -12.61 18.71 -8.65
N GLU A 206 -12.67 18.95 -9.95
CA GLU A 206 -11.79 18.27 -10.90
C GLU A 206 -10.37 18.87 -10.80
N VAL A 207 -9.37 17.99 -10.67
CA VAL A 207 -7.95 18.34 -10.53
C VAL A 207 -7.06 17.56 -11.49
N THR A 208 -7.64 17.02 -12.56
CA THR A 208 -7.00 16.17 -13.57
C THR A 208 -5.76 16.86 -14.18
N PRO A 209 -4.54 16.32 -13.97
CA PRO A 209 -3.35 16.79 -14.69
C PRO A 209 -3.29 16.23 -16.11
N GLN A 210 -2.40 16.78 -16.93
CA GLN A 210 -2.11 16.24 -18.25
C GLN A 210 -1.63 14.78 -18.16
N ASP A 211 -2.13 13.92 -19.05
CA ASP A 211 -1.79 12.50 -19.19
C ASP A 211 -2.15 11.62 -17.98
N TYR A 212 -2.99 12.13 -17.06
CA TYR A 212 -3.54 11.34 -15.96
C TYR A 212 -4.25 10.08 -16.47
N VAL A 213 -4.12 8.98 -15.73
CA VAL A 213 -4.95 7.78 -15.92
C VAL A 213 -5.64 7.42 -14.61
N GLU A 214 -4.87 7.20 -13.54
CA GLU A 214 -5.34 6.71 -12.23
C GLU A 214 -4.24 6.83 -11.14
N GLY A 215 -4.48 6.24 -9.96
CA GLY A 215 -3.50 6.12 -8.86
C GLY A 215 -2.96 7.44 -8.31
N PRO A 216 -3.82 8.40 -7.91
CA PRO A 216 -3.39 9.66 -7.34
C PRO A 216 -2.68 9.45 -6.00
N PHE A 217 -1.61 10.23 -5.75
CA PHE A 217 -0.91 10.26 -4.48
C PHE A 217 -0.45 11.68 -4.18
N MET A 218 -0.66 12.16 -2.94
CA MET A 218 -0.25 13.50 -2.53
C MET A 218 0.83 13.44 -1.46
N LEU A 219 1.98 14.02 -1.75
CA LEU A 219 3.05 14.26 -0.78
C LEU A 219 3.21 15.75 -0.52
N LYS A 220 3.17 16.16 0.74
CA LYS A 220 3.57 17.52 1.14
C LYS A 220 5.03 17.54 1.63
N ARG A 221 5.85 18.43 1.08
CA ARG A 221 7.25 18.59 1.48
C ARG A 221 7.68 20.05 1.33
N ASN A 222 8.26 20.62 2.40
CA ASN A 222 8.74 22.00 2.44
C ASN A 222 7.71 23.04 1.95
N GLY A 223 6.45 22.88 2.36
CA GLY A 223 5.36 23.78 2.00
C GLY A 223 4.86 23.65 0.55
N LYS A 224 5.33 22.66 -0.21
CA LYS A 224 4.87 22.36 -1.58
C LYS A 224 4.11 21.05 -1.61
N TYR A 225 3.16 20.97 -2.53
CA TYR A 225 2.34 19.79 -2.82
C TYR A 225 2.90 19.07 -4.05
N TYR A 226 3.28 17.83 -3.87
CA TYR A 226 3.76 16.94 -4.92
C TYR A 226 2.65 15.96 -5.22
N PHE A 227 1.87 16.28 -6.25
CA PHE A 227 0.81 15.41 -6.73
C PHE A 227 1.40 14.44 -7.74
N MET A 228 1.22 13.14 -7.50
CA MET A 228 1.77 12.06 -8.30
C MET A 228 0.62 11.19 -8.80
N TRP A 229 0.79 10.56 -9.96
CA TRP A 229 -0.23 9.71 -10.57
C TRP A 229 0.41 8.68 -11.51
N SER A 230 -0.38 7.71 -11.94
CA SER A 230 0.03 6.74 -12.95
C SER A 230 -0.41 7.17 -14.36
N GLU A 231 0.46 6.95 -15.34
CA GLU A 231 0.19 7.13 -16.77
C GLU A 231 0.38 5.80 -17.51
N GLY A 232 -0.25 5.66 -18.68
CA GLY A 232 -0.26 4.39 -19.42
C GLY A 232 -1.25 3.39 -18.81
N GLY A 233 -1.32 2.19 -19.38
CA GLY A 233 -2.24 1.15 -18.88
C GLY A 233 -1.54 0.23 -17.87
N TRP A 234 -2.17 -0.07 -16.73
CA TRP A 234 -1.63 -0.98 -15.70
C TRP A 234 -1.23 -2.37 -16.22
N GLY A 235 -1.88 -2.82 -17.31
CA GLY A 235 -1.54 -4.07 -18.01
C GLY A 235 -0.34 -3.96 -18.96
N SER A 236 0.05 -2.75 -19.34
CA SER A 236 1.04 -2.48 -20.38
C SER A 236 2.44 -2.24 -19.81
N PRO A 237 3.52 -2.51 -20.59
CA PRO A 237 4.89 -2.24 -20.16
C PRO A 237 5.18 -0.76 -19.87
N ASP A 238 4.48 0.16 -20.52
CA ASP A 238 4.69 1.60 -20.44
C ASP A 238 4.00 2.29 -19.26
N TYR A 239 3.30 1.53 -18.40
CA TYR A 239 2.79 2.02 -17.12
C TYR A 239 3.92 2.65 -16.30
N ARG A 240 3.68 3.87 -15.83
CA ARG A 240 4.71 4.74 -15.21
C ARG A 240 4.10 5.70 -14.21
N VAL A 241 4.93 6.28 -13.36
CA VAL A 241 4.53 7.33 -12.41
C VAL A 241 5.04 8.67 -12.88
N ALA A 242 4.14 9.67 -12.92
CA ALA A 242 4.47 11.07 -13.17
C ALA A 242 4.06 11.94 -11.99
N TYR A 243 4.47 13.21 -12.01
CA TYR A 243 4.13 14.15 -10.94
C TYR A 243 4.06 15.60 -11.40
N ALA A 244 3.49 16.43 -10.53
CA ALA A 244 3.42 17.87 -10.57
C ALA A 244 3.84 18.46 -9.22
N ILE A 245 4.21 19.75 -9.22
CA ILE A 245 4.49 20.52 -8.00
C ILE A 245 3.53 21.72 -7.96
N ALA A 246 2.86 21.93 -6.83
CA ALA A 246 1.91 23.03 -6.65
C ALA A 246 2.07 23.73 -5.29
N ASP A 247 1.44 24.90 -5.20
CA ASP A 247 1.35 25.75 -3.99
C ASP A 247 0.08 25.50 -3.17
N SER A 248 -0.83 24.68 -3.69
CA SER A 248 -2.13 24.40 -3.11
C SER A 248 -2.48 22.92 -3.29
N PRO A 249 -3.23 22.30 -2.37
CA PRO A 249 -3.74 20.94 -2.55
C PRO A 249 -4.73 20.85 -3.72
N PHE A 250 -5.21 21.98 -4.24
CA PHE A 250 -6.12 22.05 -5.39
C PHE A 250 -5.39 22.28 -6.73
N GLY A 251 -4.06 22.32 -6.74
CA GLY A 251 -3.27 22.63 -7.93
C GLY A 251 -3.18 24.14 -8.22
N PRO A 252 -3.02 24.55 -9.49
CA PRO A 252 -3.07 23.72 -10.69
C PRO A 252 -1.89 22.75 -10.78
N PHE A 253 -2.17 21.49 -11.16
CA PHE A 253 -1.16 20.45 -11.30
C PHE A 253 -0.61 20.42 -12.72
N ARG A 254 0.47 21.16 -12.95
CA ARG A 254 1.21 21.12 -14.22
C ARG A 254 2.24 20.00 -14.18
N ARG A 255 2.17 19.09 -15.16
CA ARG A 255 3.08 17.94 -15.27
C ARG A 255 4.55 18.37 -15.29
N GLU A 256 5.32 17.85 -14.35
CA GLU A 256 6.72 18.21 -14.11
C GLU A 256 7.68 17.16 -14.68
N GLY A 257 7.40 15.87 -14.49
CA GLY A 257 8.26 14.80 -15.01
C GLY A 257 7.83 13.40 -14.60
N ILE A 258 8.65 12.42 -14.99
CA ILE A 258 8.46 11.00 -14.67
C ILE A 258 9.30 10.66 -13.42
N ILE A 259 8.68 9.99 -12.46
CA ILE A 259 9.33 9.44 -11.26
C ILE A 259 9.81 8.02 -11.54
N LEU A 260 8.94 7.15 -12.05
CA LEU A 260 9.17 5.72 -12.19
C LEU A 260 8.69 5.25 -13.55
N GLN A 261 9.44 4.38 -14.21
CA GLN A 261 9.10 3.80 -15.52
C GLN A 261 9.75 2.43 -15.66
N GLN A 262 9.36 1.68 -16.70
CA GLN A 262 10.01 0.40 -17.03
C GLN A 262 11.54 0.54 -17.23
N ASP A 263 12.22 -0.55 -16.91
CA ASP A 263 13.64 -0.77 -17.16
C ASP A 263 13.79 -2.16 -17.78
N ALA A 264 14.26 -2.22 -19.02
CA ALA A 264 14.32 -3.44 -19.82
C ALA A 264 15.19 -4.54 -19.17
N ASP A 265 16.12 -4.16 -18.29
CA ASP A 265 17.01 -5.08 -17.60
C ASP A 265 16.47 -5.51 -16.21
N VAL A 266 15.36 -4.92 -15.75
CA VAL A 266 14.84 -5.15 -14.39
C VAL A 266 13.37 -5.59 -14.39
N ALA A 267 12.46 -4.80 -14.98
CA ALA A 267 11.02 -5.02 -14.92
C ALA A 267 10.24 -4.06 -15.83
N THR A 268 8.99 -4.43 -16.14
CA THR A 268 8.04 -3.59 -16.90
C THR A 268 6.81 -3.23 -16.07
N GLY A 269 5.95 -2.34 -16.58
CA GLY A 269 4.65 -2.06 -15.96
C GLY A 269 4.79 -1.52 -14.53
N ALA A 270 5.69 -0.56 -14.34
CA ALA A 270 6.04 -0.02 -13.04
C ALA A 270 5.22 1.25 -12.76
N GLY A 271 4.08 1.09 -12.10
CA GLY A 271 3.19 2.19 -11.70
C GLY A 271 2.41 1.81 -10.45
N HIS A 272 1.37 2.57 -10.14
CA HIS A 272 0.64 2.61 -8.86
C HIS A 272 1.57 2.52 -7.64
N HIS A 273 1.65 3.61 -6.89
CA HIS A 273 2.70 3.77 -5.89
C HIS A 273 2.19 4.51 -4.67
N SER A 274 2.99 4.40 -3.61
CA SER A 274 2.92 5.24 -2.43
C SER A 274 4.33 5.67 -2.03
N VAL A 275 4.42 6.62 -1.12
CA VAL A 275 5.69 7.14 -0.61
C VAL A 275 5.67 7.18 0.90
N VAL A 276 6.71 6.63 1.54
CA VAL A 276 6.93 6.73 2.98
C VAL A 276 8.21 7.50 3.31
N ARG A 277 8.19 8.19 4.45
CA ARG A 277 9.36 8.86 5.03
C ARG A 277 10.08 7.91 5.99
N GLY A 278 11.41 7.84 5.90
CA GLY A 278 12.25 7.19 6.91
C GLY A 278 12.64 8.12 8.05
N LYS A 279 13.59 7.67 8.88
CA LYS A 279 14.08 8.41 10.06
C LYS A 279 14.72 9.76 9.71
N GLY A 280 15.45 9.81 8.60
CA GLY A 280 16.14 11.00 8.15
C GLY A 280 15.18 12.10 7.69
N LYS A 281 15.54 13.35 7.99
CA LYS A 281 14.73 14.54 7.69
C LYS A 281 14.22 14.63 6.24
N ASP A 282 15.02 14.12 5.29
CA ASP A 282 14.69 14.10 3.86
C ASP A 282 14.90 12.70 3.26
N GLU A 283 14.55 11.68 4.04
CA GLU A 283 14.72 10.28 3.69
C GLU A 283 13.40 9.71 3.14
N TRP A 284 13.31 9.47 1.82
CA TRP A 284 12.07 9.02 1.17
C TRP A 284 12.21 7.72 0.41
N TYR A 285 11.13 6.94 0.41
CA TYR A 285 11.03 5.65 -0.25
C TYR A 285 9.77 5.61 -1.08
N ILE A 286 9.90 5.21 -2.34
CA ILE A 286 8.74 4.90 -3.16
C ILE A 286 8.49 3.39 -3.05
N ILE A 287 7.24 3.04 -2.78
CA ILE A 287 6.74 1.67 -2.76
C ILE A 287 5.81 1.57 -3.97
N TYR A 288 6.02 0.58 -4.81
CA TYR A 288 5.32 0.47 -6.09
C TYR A 288 5.14 -0.98 -6.47
N HIS A 289 4.32 -1.28 -7.47
CA HIS A 289 4.33 -2.59 -8.10
C HIS A 289 5.04 -2.56 -9.45
N ARG A 290 5.60 -3.69 -9.84
CA ARG A 290 6.14 -3.91 -11.18
C ARG A 290 5.82 -5.33 -11.66
N ARG A 291 5.97 -5.58 -12.96
CA ARG A 291 5.93 -6.92 -13.55
C ARG A 291 7.35 -7.45 -13.74
N PRO A 292 7.74 -8.56 -13.07
CA PRO A 292 9.03 -9.20 -13.30
C PRO A 292 9.25 -9.57 -14.78
N LEU A 293 10.49 -9.54 -15.24
CA LEU A 293 10.82 -9.99 -16.60
C LEU A 293 10.42 -11.45 -16.81
N GLY A 294 9.89 -11.76 -17.99
CA GLY A 294 9.38 -13.08 -18.35
C GLY A 294 7.91 -13.32 -18.00
N GLU A 295 7.34 -12.55 -17.07
CA GLU A 295 5.91 -12.59 -16.77
C GLU A 295 5.11 -11.76 -17.79
N THR A 296 4.01 -12.32 -18.29
CA THR A 296 3.16 -11.68 -19.31
C THR A 296 1.73 -11.44 -18.86
N ALA A 297 1.26 -12.16 -17.83
CA ALA A 297 -0.08 -11.95 -17.29
C ALA A 297 -0.15 -10.60 -16.57
N ALA A 298 -1.23 -9.85 -16.84
CA ALA A 298 -1.40 -8.50 -16.31
C ALA A 298 -1.44 -8.47 -14.78
N ASN A 299 -1.92 -9.55 -14.15
CA ASN A 299 -1.98 -9.70 -12.69
C ASN A 299 -0.70 -10.28 -12.05
N SER A 300 0.38 -10.57 -12.80
CA SER A 300 1.68 -10.98 -12.23
C SER A 300 2.47 -9.75 -11.73
N ARG A 301 1.89 -9.00 -10.79
CA ARG A 301 2.45 -7.75 -10.23
C ARG A 301 3.04 -8.00 -8.85
N ALA A 302 4.25 -7.48 -8.61
CA ALA A 302 4.97 -7.69 -7.37
C ALA A 302 5.38 -6.36 -6.73
N THR A 303 5.10 -6.22 -5.43
CA THR A 303 5.44 -5.03 -4.65
C THR A 303 6.95 -4.92 -4.45
N CYS A 304 7.48 -3.73 -4.73
CA CYS A 304 8.89 -3.38 -4.66
C CYS A 304 9.05 -2.04 -3.93
N ILE A 305 10.28 -1.78 -3.45
CA ILE A 305 10.64 -0.53 -2.79
C ILE A 305 12.00 -0.05 -3.31
N ASP A 306 12.12 1.26 -3.53
CA ASP A 306 13.38 1.90 -3.87
C ASP A 306 13.49 3.29 -3.23
N ARG A 307 14.71 3.83 -3.20
CA ARG A 307 14.98 5.17 -2.67
C ARG A 307 14.46 6.23 -3.63
N MET A 308 13.72 7.20 -3.08
CA MET A 308 13.31 8.40 -3.79
C MET A 308 14.15 9.60 -3.30
N TYR A 309 14.56 10.45 -4.23
CA TYR A 309 15.41 11.60 -3.93
C TYR A 309 14.89 12.86 -4.59
N PHE A 310 15.11 13.99 -3.92
CA PHE A 310 14.88 15.31 -4.47
C PHE A 310 16.20 15.94 -4.92
N ASP A 311 16.16 16.77 -5.96
CA ASP A 311 17.29 17.61 -6.35
C ASP A 311 17.34 18.93 -5.53
N LYS A 312 18.36 19.75 -5.79
CA LYS A 312 18.54 21.04 -5.09
C LYS A 312 17.44 22.07 -5.41
N LYS A 313 16.68 21.88 -6.49
CA LYS A 313 15.53 22.71 -6.89
C LYS A 313 14.22 22.18 -6.32
N GLY A 314 14.26 21.07 -5.57
CA GLY A 314 13.08 20.42 -5.02
C GLY A 314 12.34 19.53 -6.01
N LYS A 315 12.89 19.22 -7.19
CA LYS A 315 12.29 18.27 -8.13
C LYS A 315 12.58 16.83 -7.71
N ILE A 316 11.66 15.92 -7.98
CA ILE A 316 11.88 14.48 -7.77
C ILE A 316 12.82 13.98 -8.88
N LYS A 317 13.88 13.27 -8.49
CA LYS A 317 14.76 12.59 -9.43
C LYS A 317 14.11 11.27 -9.88
N PRO A 318 14.25 10.88 -11.16
CA PRO A 318 13.81 9.57 -11.61
C PRO A 318 14.39 8.46 -10.72
N VAL A 319 13.52 7.57 -10.27
CA VAL A 319 13.83 6.42 -9.45
C VAL A 319 14.38 5.32 -10.35
N ARG A 320 15.46 4.70 -9.90
CA ARG A 320 16.02 3.50 -10.54
C ARG A 320 15.48 2.27 -9.82
N MET A 321 14.82 1.39 -10.55
CA MET A 321 14.40 0.10 -10.03
C MET A 321 15.62 -0.78 -9.72
N THR A 322 15.57 -1.51 -8.60
CA THR A 322 16.66 -2.42 -8.22
C THR A 322 16.16 -3.82 -7.89
N PHE A 323 17.07 -4.80 -7.84
CA PHE A 323 16.80 -6.12 -7.24
C PHE A 323 17.16 -6.13 -5.75
N GLU A 324 18.09 -5.27 -5.35
CA GLU A 324 18.61 -5.19 -3.99
C GLU A 324 17.65 -4.50 -3.02
N GLY A 325 16.71 -3.69 -3.51
CA GLY A 325 15.80 -2.90 -2.70
C GLY A 325 16.56 -1.92 -1.80
N VAL A 326 16.09 -1.69 -0.57
CA VAL A 326 16.63 -0.65 0.32
C VAL A 326 17.30 -1.19 1.57
N LYS A 327 18.17 -0.38 2.18
CA LYS A 327 18.74 -0.69 3.50
C LYS A 327 17.70 -0.44 4.59
N ALA A 328 17.88 -1.11 5.73
CA ALA A 328 17.09 -0.88 6.92
C ALA A 328 17.10 0.60 7.33
N THR A 329 15.94 1.12 7.72
CA THR A 329 15.75 2.46 8.29
C THR A 329 14.68 2.37 9.38
N GLN A 330 14.61 3.33 10.29
CA GLN A 330 13.50 3.37 11.26
C GLN A 330 12.42 4.32 10.75
N THR A 331 11.24 4.27 11.36
CA THR A 331 10.21 5.28 11.13
C THR A 331 10.72 6.68 11.50
N PRO A 332 10.10 7.75 10.96
CA PRO A 332 10.38 9.10 11.42
C PRO A 332 10.24 9.18 12.95
N LEU A 333 11.10 9.97 13.58
CA LEU A 333 10.82 10.43 14.95
C LEU A 333 9.79 11.54 14.80
N ASP A 334 8.63 11.37 15.43
CA ASP A 334 7.57 12.38 15.46
C ASP A 334 8.06 13.71 16.06
#